data_AF-A0A8B6HEC6-F1
#
_entry.id   AF-A0A8B6HEC6-F1
#
_cell.length_a   1.000
_cell.length_b   1.000
_cell.length_c   1.000
_cell.angle_alpha   90.00
_cell.angle_beta   90.00
_cell.angle_gamma   90.00
#
_symmetry.space_group_name_H-M   'P 1'
#
loop_
_entity.id
_entity.type
_entity.pdbx_description
1 polymer ?
#
loop_
_entity_poly.entity_id
_entity_poly.type
_entity_poly.pdbx_seq_one_letter_code
_entity_poly.pdbx_strand_id
1 'polypeptide(L)'
;MQKQKYLEKKEVHDHKREEIATTMTSENIICSFTNCDQGHVIPPWSARVDVRGFHVPKSKRKGMVVDWTGDGSAFFHMTCWQRVCDLAQGTTPNIKLCKKEKDLIYEAEQTAEFHDSEECFQKEALRIAALLRDSAYCIGFTGAGISTAAGIGDYRGIHGQWTNNDKTKEYGPASASFGLNLHSKRDHLLPTYTHEAIYKLMDMGLIKYLISQNTDGLHKLSGIPSDKISELHGNGYEEKCDTCGSRRMRRKSTDQHLRVPPQECCRCGCDHRTGNTCEIPGCNGYMMNTIINFGDILEEFVYSSAKENGEKADVVLCLGTTLLVSPADELVTLGKKPNRLVICNRQSTPYDDYCNQIDEHGAQIGSRVYGDCDRLMKLVMRFILGEDHIKEWEEGRDQRIALYDMTRT
;
A
#
# COMPACT_ATOMS: atom_id res chain seq x y z
N MET A 1 -26.97 -28.62 37.61
CA MET A 1 -27.57 -27.38 37.04
C MET A 1 -26.81 -26.08 37.36
N GLN A 2 -26.08 -25.94 38.47
CA GLN A 2 -25.25 -24.73 38.72
C GLN A 2 -23.81 -24.82 38.18
N LYS A 3 -23.30 -26.03 37.87
CA LYS A 3 -21.96 -26.21 37.25
C LYS A 3 -21.95 -25.95 35.73
N GLN A 4 -23.08 -26.14 35.04
CA GLN A 4 -23.25 -25.88 33.60
C GLN A 4 -23.26 -24.37 33.31
N LYS A 5 -23.96 -23.58 34.13
CA LYS A 5 -24.04 -22.11 34.00
C LYS A 5 -22.72 -21.37 34.27
N TYR A 6 -21.74 -22.02 34.91
CA TYR A 6 -20.41 -21.43 35.12
C TYR A 6 -19.45 -21.70 33.94
N LEU A 7 -19.68 -22.78 33.19
CA LEU A 7 -18.93 -23.09 31.97
C LEU A 7 -19.44 -22.28 30.77
N GLU A 8 -20.77 -22.12 30.64
CA GLU A 8 -21.38 -21.26 29.60
C GLU A 8 -21.05 -19.78 29.79
N LYS A 9 -20.85 -19.30 31.02
CA LYS A 9 -20.39 -17.92 31.27
C LYS A 9 -18.89 -17.71 31.03
N LYS A 10 -18.09 -18.77 31.00
CA LYS A 10 -16.67 -18.69 30.66
C LYS A 10 -16.48 -18.74 29.14
N GLU A 11 -17.26 -19.56 28.43
CA GLU A 11 -17.29 -19.60 26.95
C GLU A 11 -17.89 -18.32 26.33
N VAL A 12 -18.87 -17.67 26.97
CA VAL A 12 -19.41 -16.39 26.49
C VAL A 12 -18.52 -15.17 26.84
N HIS A 13 -17.54 -15.34 27.74
CA HIS A 13 -16.54 -14.30 28.03
C HIS A 13 -15.23 -14.48 27.26
N ASP A 14 -14.90 -15.70 26.84
CA ASP A 14 -13.76 -15.99 25.96
C ASP A 14 -14.10 -15.80 24.46
N HIS A 15 -15.37 -15.94 24.03
CA HIS A 15 -15.77 -15.65 22.64
C HIS A 15 -16.00 -14.17 22.28
N LYS A 16 -15.62 -13.23 23.16
CA LYS A 16 -15.59 -11.78 22.86
C LYS A 16 -14.18 -11.21 22.72
N ARG A 17 -13.15 -12.06 22.65
CA ARG A 17 -11.75 -11.64 22.51
C ARG A 17 -10.98 -12.30 21.37
N GLU A 18 -11.59 -13.20 20.62
CA GLU A 18 -10.97 -13.82 19.44
C GLU A 18 -11.83 -13.54 18.20
N GLU A 19 -11.57 -12.43 17.52
CA GLU A 19 -11.71 -12.27 16.04
C GLU A 19 -11.35 -10.86 15.55
N ILE A 20 -10.22 -10.30 16.02
CA ILE A 20 -9.45 -9.30 15.25
C ILE A 20 -7.97 -9.58 15.51
N ALA A 21 -7.46 -10.68 14.98
CA ALA A 21 -6.06 -11.02 15.03
C ALA A 21 -5.51 -11.05 13.60
N THR A 22 -5.26 -9.87 13.04
CA THR A 22 -4.25 -9.72 11.98
C THR A 22 -3.06 -9.04 12.66
N THR A 23 -2.16 -9.86 13.20
CA THR A 23 -0.82 -9.52 13.71
C THR A 23 -0.65 -8.14 14.37
N MET A 24 -1.40 -7.87 15.43
CA MET A 24 -0.88 -7.01 16.49
C MET A 24 -0.10 -7.92 17.42
N THR A 25 1.21 -7.75 17.51
CA THR A 25 1.97 -8.34 18.61
C THR A 25 1.26 -7.95 19.90
N SER A 26 0.78 -8.94 20.67
CA SER A 26 0.11 -8.76 21.96
C SER A 26 1.01 -8.12 23.03
N GLU A 27 2.23 -7.74 22.66
CA GLU A 27 3.25 -7.18 23.51
C GLU A 27 3.26 -5.66 23.34
N ASN A 28 3.41 -4.96 24.45
CA ASN A 28 3.56 -3.52 24.42
C ASN A 28 4.85 -3.14 23.68
N ILE A 29 4.77 -2.12 22.84
CA ILE A 29 5.93 -1.55 22.15
C ILE A 29 6.59 -0.52 23.07
N ILE A 30 7.91 -0.40 23.02
CA ILE A 30 8.67 0.54 23.84
C ILE A 30 9.11 1.72 22.98
N CYS A 31 8.79 2.94 23.42
CA CYS A 31 9.26 4.16 22.82
C CYS A 31 10.78 4.29 22.98
N SER A 32 11.46 4.39 21.85
CA SER A 32 12.90 4.56 21.69
C SER A 32 13.40 5.97 22.03
N PHE A 33 12.52 6.94 22.32
CA PHE A 33 12.99 8.26 22.74
C PHE A 33 13.44 8.24 24.21
N THR A 34 14.71 8.51 24.47
CA THR A 34 15.28 8.39 25.82
C THR A 34 14.75 9.44 26.81
N ASN A 35 14.21 10.55 26.29
CA ASN A 35 13.53 11.60 27.05
C ASN A 35 11.99 11.49 26.96
N CYS A 36 11.44 10.29 26.75
CA CYS A 36 10.00 10.06 26.72
C CYS A 36 9.37 10.44 28.08
N ASP A 37 8.38 11.33 28.03
CA ASP A 37 7.57 11.77 29.18
C ASP A 37 6.22 11.04 29.27
N GLN A 38 5.96 10.08 28.37
CA GLN A 38 4.72 9.31 28.26
C GLN A 38 4.84 7.88 28.81
N GLY A 39 5.83 7.64 29.67
CA GLY A 39 6.01 6.35 30.35
C GLY A 39 6.61 5.23 29.50
N HIS A 40 7.20 5.56 28.35
CA HIS A 40 7.84 4.66 27.37
C HIS A 40 6.97 3.55 26.76
N VAL A 41 5.90 3.12 27.42
CA VAL A 41 5.04 2.05 26.92
C VAL A 41 4.07 2.62 25.88
N ILE A 42 4.06 2.03 24.70
CA ILE A 42 3.10 2.30 23.62
C ILE A 42 2.19 1.07 23.52
N PRO A 43 0.93 1.19 23.97
CA PRO A 43 -0.04 0.12 23.80
C PRO A 43 -0.27 -0.20 22.31
N PRO A 44 -0.51 -1.46 21.92
CA PRO A 44 -0.68 -1.83 20.51
C PRO A 44 -1.78 -1.08 19.76
N TRP A 45 -2.85 -0.66 20.46
CA TRP A 45 -3.99 0.08 19.91
C TRP A 45 -3.77 1.60 19.84
N SER A 46 -2.67 2.12 20.38
CA SER A 46 -2.35 3.54 20.38
C SER A 46 -1.62 3.95 19.10
N ALA A 47 -1.73 5.24 18.75
CA ALA A 47 -1.01 5.79 17.62
C ALA A 47 0.52 5.76 17.86
N ARG A 48 1.29 5.48 16.81
CA ARG A 48 2.75 5.38 16.89
C ARG A 48 3.45 5.61 15.55
N VAL A 49 4.76 5.76 15.62
CA VAL A 49 5.66 5.82 14.45
C VAL A 49 6.71 4.73 14.58
N ASP A 50 6.84 3.94 13.53
CA ASP A 50 7.83 2.89 13.37
C ASP A 50 8.84 3.40 12.33
N VAL A 51 10.13 3.41 12.66
CA VAL A 51 11.17 3.94 11.76
C VAL A 51 12.37 3.00 11.72
N ARG A 52 13.22 3.18 10.71
CA ARG A 52 14.47 2.42 10.60
C ARG A 52 15.62 3.25 10.08
N GLY A 53 16.69 3.30 10.86
CA GLY A 53 18.02 3.73 10.42
C GLY A 53 18.87 2.53 9.99
N PHE A 54 19.66 2.64 8.93
CA PHE A 54 20.36 1.47 8.36
C PHE A 54 21.79 1.33 8.88
N HIS A 55 22.42 2.43 9.32
CA HIS A 55 23.83 2.45 9.76
C HIS A 55 24.02 2.76 11.24
N VAL A 56 23.28 2.10 12.12
CA VAL A 56 23.40 2.29 13.58
C VAL A 56 24.73 1.70 14.10
N PRO A 57 25.74 2.49 14.49
CA PRO A 57 27.05 1.96 14.88
C PRO A 57 26.98 1.30 16.27
N LYS A 58 27.40 0.04 16.38
CA LYS A 58 27.36 -0.75 17.64
C LYS A 58 28.01 -0.03 18.83
N SER A 59 29.09 0.72 18.60
CA SER A 59 29.83 1.45 19.64
C SER A 59 29.25 2.82 20.01
N LYS A 60 28.24 3.33 19.28
CA LYS A 60 27.73 4.71 19.42
C LYS A 60 26.31 4.81 19.98
N ARG A 61 25.70 3.72 20.41
CA ARG A 61 24.34 3.73 21.01
C ARG A 61 24.29 4.43 22.36
N LYS A 62 25.41 4.49 23.08
CA LYS A 62 25.47 5.06 24.42
C LYS A 62 25.45 6.59 24.36
N GLY A 63 24.39 7.21 24.91
CA GLY A 63 24.23 8.66 24.99
C GLY A 63 23.52 9.32 23.80
N MET A 64 22.96 8.52 22.88
CA MET A 64 22.03 9.03 21.86
C MET A 64 20.65 9.32 22.48
N VAL A 65 19.92 10.25 21.88
CA VAL A 65 18.53 10.58 22.23
C VAL A 65 17.54 9.52 21.74
N VAL A 66 17.96 8.69 20.78
CA VAL A 66 17.21 7.53 20.27
C VAL A 66 17.91 6.23 20.66
N ASP A 67 17.16 5.34 21.32
CA ASP A 67 17.56 3.97 21.62
C ASP A 67 17.23 3.04 20.45
N TRP A 68 18.19 2.94 19.53
CA TRP A 68 18.10 2.12 18.33
C TRP A 68 18.35 0.63 18.62
N THR A 69 17.55 -0.24 18.01
CA THR A 69 17.72 -1.69 18.10
C THR A 69 18.96 -2.20 17.33
N GLY A 70 19.23 -3.51 17.47
CA GLY A 70 20.28 -4.24 16.75
C GLY A 70 20.32 -3.98 15.25
N ASP A 71 19.15 -4.08 14.64
CA ASP A 71 18.81 -3.98 13.21
C ASP A 71 18.45 -2.56 12.75
N GLY A 72 18.57 -1.58 13.67
CA GLY A 72 18.38 -0.15 13.42
C GLY A 72 16.92 0.32 13.41
N SER A 73 16.00 -0.49 13.89
CA SER A 73 14.61 -0.13 14.12
C SER A 73 14.47 0.75 15.37
N ALA A 74 13.45 1.62 15.38
CA ALA A 74 13.04 2.41 16.54
C ALA A 74 11.55 2.71 16.49
N PHE A 75 10.92 2.85 17.65
CA PHE A 75 9.48 3.04 17.78
C PHE A 75 9.17 4.25 18.64
N PHE A 76 8.11 4.99 18.35
CA PHE A 76 7.83 6.25 19.02
C PHE A 76 6.34 6.49 19.24
N HIS A 77 5.99 7.11 20.36
CA HIS A 77 4.75 7.89 20.40
C HIS A 77 4.82 8.97 19.31
N MET A 78 3.69 9.32 18.69
CA MET A 78 3.62 10.34 17.63
C MET A 78 4.35 11.64 18.01
N THR A 79 4.09 12.14 19.22
CA THR A 79 4.70 13.37 19.75
C THR A 79 6.17 13.21 20.10
N CYS A 80 6.63 12.02 20.49
CA CYS A 80 8.03 11.75 20.72
C CYS A 80 8.82 11.76 19.40
N TRP A 81 8.26 11.18 18.34
CA TRP A 81 8.89 11.24 17.00
C TRP A 81 9.04 12.68 16.51
N GLN A 82 7.98 13.49 16.61
CA GLN A 82 8.05 14.91 16.23
C GLN A 82 9.18 15.64 16.97
N ARG A 83 9.30 15.44 18.29
CA ARG A 83 10.38 16.03 19.08
C ARG A 83 11.76 15.57 18.62
N VAL A 84 11.92 14.29 18.23
CA VAL A 84 13.18 13.77 17.68
C VAL A 84 13.53 14.46 16.35
N CYS A 85 12.56 14.65 15.46
CA CYS A 85 12.75 15.40 14.21
C CYS A 85 13.13 16.87 14.48
N ASP A 86 12.44 17.55 15.39
CA ASP A 86 12.71 18.93 15.80
C ASP A 86 14.14 19.10 16.33
N LEU A 87 14.61 18.13 17.14
CA LEU A 87 15.98 18.08 17.63
C LEU A 87 17.01 17.95 16.51
N ALA A 88 16.75 17.14 15.49
CA ALA A 88 17.64 16.99 14.34
C ALA A 88 17.74 18.29 13.52
N GLN A 89 16.60 18.95 13.29
CA GLN A 89 16.51 20.24 12.62
C GLN A 89 17.16 21.39 13.42
N GLY A 90 17.36 21.21 14.74
CA GLY A 90 18.00 22.19 15.61
C GLY A 90 17.06 23.30 16.08
N THR A 91 15.74 23.06 16.04
CA THR A 91 14.72 23.99 16.51
C THR A 91 14.60 24.03 18.03
N THR A 92 15.19 23.05 18.74
CA THR A 92 15.16 22.96 20.21
C THR A 92 16.47 23.50 20.83
N PRO A 93 16.43 24.51 21.73
CA PRO A 93 17.62 25.24 22.19
C PRO A 93 18.64 24.45 23.02
N ASN A 94 18.22 23.36 23.69
CA ASN A 94 18.95 22.81 24.85
C ASN A 94 19.58 21.43 24.64
N ILE A 95 19.41 20.80 23.47
CA ILE A 95 19.96 19.47 23.17
C ILE A 95 20.66 19.56 21.82
N LYS A 96 21.97 19.29 21.79
CA LYS A 96 22.77 19.26 20.55
C LYS A 96 23.05 17.82 20.13
N LEU A 97 22.43 17.39 19.05
CA LEU A 97 22.71 16.08 18.44
C LEU A 97 24.04 16.11 17.68
N CYS A 98 24.80 15.01 17.75
CA CYS A 98 25.99 14.87 16.93
C CYS A 98 25.62 14.69 15.44
N LYS A 99 26.53 15.02 14.51
CA LYS A 99 26.25 14.89 13.06
C LYS A 99 25.69 13.51 12.69
N LYS A 100 26.31 12.44 13.20
CA LYS A 100 25.88 11.06 12.90
C LYS A 100 24.47 10.73 13.37
N GLU A 101 24.05 11.31 14.48
CA GLU A 101 22.71 11.10 15.03
C GLU A 101 21.66 11.84 14.21
N LYS A 102 21.98 13.06 13.76
CA LYS A 102 21.15 13.78 12.79
C LYS A 102 21.01 13.00 11.48
N ASP A 103 22.13 12.50 10.94
CA ASP A 103 22.13 11.72 9.70
C ASP A 103 21.24 10.47 9.83
N LEU A 104 21.27 9.77 10.97
CA LEU A 104 20.39 8.63 11.26
C LEU A 104 18.91 9.02 11.35
N ILE A 105 18.60 10.16 11.98
CA ILE A 105 17.21 10.64 12.10
C ILE A 105 16.66 11.03 10.73
N TYR A 106 17.43 11.75 9.91
CA TYR A 106 17.03 12.10 8.54
C TYR A 106 16.86 10.86 7.66
N GLU A 107 17.71 9.85 7.83
CA GLU A 107 17.53 8.56 7.16
C GLU A 107 16.24 7.87 7.60
N ALA A 108 15.95 7.86 8.91
CA ALA A 108 14.76 7.25 9.47
C ALA A 108 13.46 7.98 9.12
N GLU A 109 13.52 9.29 8.88
CA GLU A 109 12.39 10.09 8.37
C GLU A 109 11.93 9.60 6.99
N GLN A 110 12.85 9.14 6.14
CA GLN A 110 12.51 8.59 4.82
C GLN A 110 11.83 7.22 4.88
N THR A 111 11.94 6.52 6.02
CA THR A 111 11.33 5.20 6.23
C THR A 111 10.20 5.22 7.25
N ALA A 112 9.81 6.39 7.74
CA ALA A 112 8.80 6.50 8.79
C ALA A 112 7.45 5.94 8.33
N GLU A 113 7.00 4.90 9.04
CA GLU A 113 5.67 4.32 8.94
C GLU A 113 4.85 4.74 10.16
N PHE A 114 3.74 5.41 9.92
CA PHE A 114 2.83 5.89 10.93
C PHE A 114 1.66 4.92 11.08
N HIS A 115 1.16 4.83 12.31
CA HIS A 115 0.01 4.01 12.67
C HIS A 115 -0.94 4.84 13.51
N ASP A 116 -2.17 5.01 13.04
CA ASP A 116 -3.24 5.65 13.78
C ASP A 116 -3.79 4.75 14.90
N SER A 117 -4.35 5.40 15.92
CA SER A 117 -5.01 4.69 17.03
C SER A 117 -6.26 3.95 16.54
N GLU A 118 -6.70 2.95 17.30
CA GLU A 118 -7.96 2.24 17.03
C GLU A 118 -9.16 3.19 16.92
N GLU A 119 -9.24 4.19 17.80
CA GLU A 119 -10.31 5.20 17.75
C GLU A 119 -10.29 6.00 16.44
N CYS A 120 -9.11 6.43 15.99
CA CYS A 120 -8.95 7.14 14.72
C CYS A 120 -9.37 6.23 13.55
N PHE A 121 -8.94 4.97 13.54
CA PHE A 121 -9.33 3.98 12.53
C PHE A 121 -10.86 3.84 12.42
N GLN A 122 -11.56 3.68 13.54
CA GLN A 122 -13.02 3.55 13.57
C GLN A 122 -13.70 4.81 13.03
N LYS A 123 -13.26 5.98 13.49
CA LYS A 123 -13.80 7.28 13.07
C LYS A 123 -13.62 7.52 11.57
N GLU A 124 -12.40 7.33 11.07
CA GLU A 124 -12.09 7.57 9.66
C GLU A 124 -12.73 6.52 8.75
N ALA A 125 -12.80 5.25 9.15
CA ALA A 125 -13.52 4.22 8.40
C ALA A 125 -15.01 4.55 8.25
N LEU A 126 -15.66 5.06 9.30
CA LEU A 126 -17.05 5.50 9.26
C LEU A 126 -17.21 6.69 8.30
N ARG A 127 -16.30 7.67 8.36
CA ARG A 127 -16.29 8.81 7.43
C ARG A 127 -16.13 8.35 5.98
N ILE A 128 -15.18 7.46 5.71
CA ILE A 128 -14.93 6.93 4.36
C ILE A 128 -16.15 6.18 3.85
N ALA A 129 -16.81 5.38 4.68
CA ALA A 129 -18.05 4.71 4.30
C ALA A 129 -19.16 5.70 3.92
N ALA A 130 -19.27 6.85 4.61
CA ALA A 130 -20.20 7.91 4.23
C ALA A 130 -19.80 8.57 2.89
N LEU A 131 -18.52 8.92 2.72
CA LEU A 131 -18.00 9.49 1.47
C LEU A 131 -18.27 8.60 0.27
N LEU A 132 -18.09 7.28 0.41
CA LEU A 132 -18.36 6.32 -0.66
C LEU A 132 -19.85 6.23 -1.02
N ARG A 133 -20.75 6.33 -0.03
CA ARG A 133 -22.21 6.30 -0.25
C ARG A 133 -22.73 7.57 -0.91
N ASP A 134 -22.20 8.72 -0.51
CA ASP A 134 -22.65 10.03 -0.96
C ASP A 134 -22.01 10.44 -2.31
N SER A 135 -20.93 9.74 -2.71
CA SER A 135 -20.24 9.97 -3.97
C SER A 135 -21.10 9.62 -5.18
N ALA A 136 -21.16 10.53 -6.15
CA ALA A 136 -21.74 10.24 -7.46
C ALA A 136 -20.74 9.49 -8.35
N TYR A 137 -19.44 9.77 -8.20
CA TYR A 137 -18.39 9.15 -8.99
C TYR A 137 -17.10 8.95 -8.17
N CYS A 138 -17.03 7.85 -7.42
CA CYS A 138 -15.81 7.48 -6.72
C CYS A 138 -14.89 6.69 -7.65
N ILE A 139 -13.60 6.97 -7.60
CA ILE A 139 -12.56 6.11 -8.19
C ILE A 139 -11.63 5.56 -7.11
N GLY A 140 -11.11 4.36 -7.33
CA GLY A 140 -10.00 3.81 -6.56
C GLY A 140 -8.67 4.19 -7.20
N PHE A 141 -7.63 4.43 -6.39
CA PHE A 141 -6.25 4.60 -6.82
C PHE A 141 -5.33 3.73 -5.97
N THR A 142 -4.61 2.77 -6.54
CA THR A 142 -3.85 1.78 -5.75
C THR A 142 -2.39 1.68 -6.11
N GLY A 143 -1.55 1.50 -5.09
CA GLY A 143 -0.12 1.17 -5.22
C GLY A 143 0.28 -0.12 -4.51
N ALA A 144 1.58 -0.38 -4.45
CA ALA A 144 2.11 -1.68 -4.04
C ALA A 144 1.75 -2.07 -2.60
N GLY A 145 1.43 -1.08 -1.74
CA GLY A 145 1.07 -1.29 -0.35
C GLY A 145 -0.13 -2.21 -0.15
N ILE A 146 -1.09 -2.25 -1.08
CA ILE A 146 -2.26 -3.14 -0.97
C ILE A 146 -1.93 -4.62 -1.21
N SER A 147 -0.77 -4.92 -1.79
CA SER A 147 -0.32 -6.28 -2.12
C SER A 147 0.71 -6.82 -1.13
N THR A 148 1.10 -6.03 -0.12
CA THR A 148 2.06 -6.43 0.92
C THR A 148 1.58 -7.63 1.74
N ALA A 149 0.29 -7.68 2.08
CA ALA A 149 -0.33 -8.80 2.80
C ALA A 149 -0.37 -10.10 1.97
N ALA A 150 -0.27 -10.03 0.64
CA ALA A 150 -0.11 -11.21 -0.22
C ALA A 150 1.34 -11.74 -0.25
N GLY A 151 2.27 -11.03 0.40
CA GLY A 151 3.71 -11.37 0.38
C GLY A 151 4.50 -10.67 -0.72
N ILE A 152 3.91 -9.69 -1.43
CA ILE A 152 4.66 -8.83 -2.36
C ILE A 152 5.35 -7.74 -1.53
N GLY A 153 6.68 -7.70 -1.51
CA GLY A 153 7.39 -6.56 -0.93
C GLY A 153 6.98 -5.25 -1.62
N ASP A 154 6.79 -4.18 -0.86
CA ASP A 154 6.54 -2.87 -1.45
C ASP A 154 7.83 -2.25 -2.03
N TYR A 155 7.70 -1.03 -2.50
CA TYR A 155 8.78 -0.30 -3.15
C TYR A 155 9.55 0.62 -2.20
N ARG A 156 8.87 1.27 -1.25
CA ARG A 156 9.41 2.40 -0.48
C ARG A 156 9.25 2.28 1.05
N GLY A 157 8.56 1.26 1.55
CA GLY A 157 8.41 1.01 2.99
C GLY A 157 9.75 0.68 3.66
N ILE A 158 9.71 0.39 4.97
CA ILE A 158 10.91 0.08 5.78
C ILE A 158 11.75 -1.06 5.19
N HIS A 159 11.09 -1.97 4.45
CA HIS A 159 11.70 -3.10 3.77
C HIS A 159 11.54 -3.07 2.23
N GLY A 160 11.16 -1.92 1.67
CA GLY A 160 10.83 -1.78 0.25
C GLY A 160 12.02 -2.02 -0.68
N GLN A 161 11.74 -2.45 -1.91
CA GLN A 161 12.77 -2.79 -2.90
C GLN A 161 13.68 -1.60 -3.24
N TRP A 162 13.11 -0.42 -3.51
CA TRP A 162 13.91 0.78 -3.83
C TRP A 162 14.60 1.32 -2.59
N THR A 163 13.95 1.25 -1.42
CA THR A 163 14.60 1.57 -0.13
C THR A 163 15.89 0.74 0.02
N ASN A 164 15.84 -0.56 -0.23
CA ASN A 164 17.03 -1.41 -0.16
C ASN A 164 18.03 -1.14 -1.30
N ASN A 165 17.58 -0.85 -2.52
CA ASN A 165 18.45 -0.58 -3.68
C ASN A 165 19.23 0.74 -3.52
N ASP A 166 18.55 1.82 -3.14
CA ASP A 166 19.17 3.13 -2.91
C ASP A 166 20.25 2.99 -1.80
N LYS A 167 19.96 2.22 -0.76
CA LYS A 167 20.90 1.94 0.34
C LYS A 167 22.06 1.03 -0.07
N THR A 168 21.82 0.03 -0.90
CA THR A 168 22.90 -0.81 -1.48
C THR A 168 23.86 0.04 -2.30
N LYS A 169 23.36 0.99 -3.08
CA LYS A 169 24.19 1.91 -3.87
C LYS A 169 25.00 2.85 -2.98
N GLU A 170 24.39 3.36 -1.92
CA GLU A 170 25.01 4.36 -1.03
C GLU A 170 26.03 3.72 -0.06
N TYR A 171 25.77 2.51 0.44
CA TYR A 171 26.51 1.92 1.55
C TYR A 171 27.02 0.49 1.33
N GLY A 172 26.71 -0.13 0.18
CA GLY A 172 27.15 -1.48 -0.17
C GLY A 172 26.19 -2.60 0.27
N PRO A 173 26.42 -3.84 -0.21
CA PRO A 173 25.44 -4.94 -0.15
C PRO A 173 25.13 -5.47 1.25
N ALA A 174 25.98 -5.22 2.25
CA ALA A 174 25.73 -5.63 3.63
C ALA A 174 24.66 -4.78 4.34
N SER A 175 24.26 -3.64 3.75
CA SER A 175 23.25 -2.72 4.29
C SER A 175 21.82 -3.05 3.85
N ALA A 176 21.66 -3.88 2.81
CA ALA A 176 20.36 -4.31 2.33
C ALA A 176 19.75 -5.34 3.28
N SER A 177 18.49 -5.14 3.67
CA SER A 177 17.68 -6.27 4.13
C SER A 177 17.12 -6.97 2.91
N PHE A 178 17.23 -8.28 2.84
CA PHE A 178 16.58 -9.04 1.78
C PHE A 178 15.07 -8.97 1.98
N GLY A 179 14.43 -7.92 1.46
CA GLY A 179 13.01 -7.96 1.12
C GLY A 179 12.82 -9.19 0.24
N LEU A 180 11.85 -10.04 0.57
CA LEU A 180 11.66 -11.32 -0.09
C LEU A 180 11.34 -11.05 -1.56
N ASN A 181 12.36 -11.14 -2.41
CA ASN A 181 12.24 -10.86 -3.83
C ASN A 181 11.60 -12.08 -4.50
N LEU A 182 10.30 -12.25 -4.26
CA LEU A 182 9.48 -13.36 -4.74
C LEU A 182 9.08 -13.20 -6.21
N HIS A 183 9.92 -12.58 -7.04
CA HIS A 183 9.72 -12.59 -8.50
C HIS A 183 9.51 -14.04 -9.01
N SER A 184 10.11 -15.04 -8.34
CA SER A 184 9.97 -16.45 -8.66
C SER A 184 8.68 -17.15 -8.16
N LYS A 185 7.77 -16.46 -7.44
CA LYS A 185 6.48 -17.04 -6.97
C LYS A 185 5.25 -16.17 -7.24
N ARG A 186 5.33 -15.20 -8.16
CA ARG A 186 4.17 -14.34 -8.49
C ARG A 186 2.92 -15.12 -8.89
N ASP A 187 3.11 -16.25 -9.57
CA ASP A 187 2.04 -17.13 -10.05
C ASP A 187 1.21 -17.80 -8.92
N HIS A 188 1.56 -17.64 -7.65
CA HIS A 188 0.81 -18.17 -6.50
C HIS A 188 0.19 -17.08 -5.62
N LEU A 189 0.40 -15.81 -5.96
CA LEU A 189 -0.13 -14.69 -5.17
C LEU A 189 -1.63 -14.57 -5.39
N LEU A 190 -2.36 -14.34 -4.30
CA LEU A 190 -3.82 -14.24 -4.30
C LEU A 190 -4.24 -12.82 -3.92
N PRO A 191 -5.42 -12.35 -4.37
CA PRO A 191 -5.94 -11.04 -4.00
C PRO A 191 -6.02 -10.85 -2.47
N THR A 192 -5.60 -9.69 -1.98
CA THR A 192 -5.76 -9.33 -0.56
C THR A 192 -7.19 -8.92 -0.23
N TYR A 193 -7.51 -8.67 1.04
CA TYR A 193 -8.86 -8.23 1.42
C TYR A 193 -9.21 -6.92 0.72
N THR A 194 -8.24 -6.01 0.62
CA THR A 194 -8.39 -4.74 -0.09
C THR A 194 -8.79 -4.94 -1.57
N HIS A 195 -8.18 -5.90 -2.28
CA HIS A 195 -8.54 -6.19 -3.68
C HIS A 195 -9.99 -6.68 -3.81
N GLU A 196 -10.42 -7.59 -2.93
CA GLU A 196 -11.80 -8.09 -2.90
C GLU A 196 -12.81 -7.02 -2.49
N ALA A 197 -12.45 -6.16 -1.53
CA ALA A 197 -13.29 -5.05 -1.10
C ALA A 197 -13.50 -4.04 -2.23
N ILE A 198 -12.45 -3.68 -2.99
CA ILE A 198 -12.57 -2.80 -4.16
C ILE A 198 -13.49 -3.43 -5.21
N TYR A 199 -13.31 -4.72 -5.51
CA TYR A 199 -14.19 -5.43 -6.45
C TYR A 199 -15.65 -5.40 -5.96
N LYS A 200 -15.88 -5.71 -4.67
CA LYS A 200 -17.24 -5.70 -4.10
C LYS A 200 -17.88 -4.31 -4.12
N LEU A 201 -17.13 -3.27 -3.79
CA LEU A 201 -17.61 -1.88 -3.87
C LEU A 201 -17.91 -1.47 -5.32
N MET A 202 -17.16 -1.99 -6.30
CA MET A 202 -17.43 -1.77 -7.72
C MET A 202 -18.70 -2.50 -8.19
N ASP A 203 -18.89 -3.75 -7.77
CA ASP A 203 -20.12 -4.54 -8.00
C ASP A 203 -21.37 -3.85 -7.41
N MET A 204 -21.24 -3.23 -6.24
CA MET A 204 -22.28 -2.40 -5.62
C MET A 204 -22.45 -1.03 -6.29
N GLY A 205 -21.61 -0.68 -7.27
CA GLY A 205 -21.62 0.60 -7.95
C GLY A 205 -21.11 1.77 -7.09
N LEU A 206 -20.49 1.54 -5.94
CA LEU A 206 -19.91 2.59 -5.09
C LEU A 206 -18.56 3.08 -5.66
N ILE A 207 -17.74 2.18 -6.22
CA ILE A 207 -16.54 2.55 -6.99
C ILE A 207 -16.84 2.41 -8.49
N LYS A 208 -16.64 3.46 -9.27
CA LYS A 208 -16.97 3.50 -10.71
C LYS A 208 -15.82 3.05 -11.60
N TYR A 209 -14.59 3.26 -11.15
CA TYR A 209 -13.37 2.97 -11.90
C TYR A 209 -12.17 2.78 -10.98
N LEU A 210 -11.17 2.05 -11.43
CA LEU A 210 -9.92 1.81 -10.71
C LEU A 210 -8.72 2.29 -11.54
N ILE A 211 -7.82 3.04 -10.91
CA ILE A 211 -6.50 3.39 -11.44
C ILE A 211 -5.47 2.66 -10.59
N SER A 212 -4.58 1.88 -11.22
CA SER A 212 -3.59 1.08 -10.50
C SER A 212 -2.18 1.34 -11.02
N GLN A 213 -1.24 1.48 -10.07
CA GLN A 213 0.20 1.52 -10.33
C GLN A 213 0.83 0.12 -10.25
N ASN A 214 0.07 -0.90 -9.83
CA ASN A 214 0.58 -2.25 -9.59
C ASN A 214 0.66 -3.03 -10.89
N THR A 215 1.71 -3.87 -10.98
CA THR A 215 1.96 -4.77 -12.12
C THR A 215 1.75 -6.24 -11.76
N ASP A 216 1.20 -6.51 -10.57
CA ASP A 216 1.03 -7.85 -9.99
C ASP A 216 -0.17 -8.64 -10.51
N GLY A 217 -1.06 -8.01 -11.29
CA GLY A 217 -2.25 -8.63 -11.87
C GLY A 217 -3.37 -9.02 -10.89
N LEU A 218 -3.23 -8.71 -9.59
CA LEU A 218 -4.17 -9.17 -8.57
C LEU A 218 -5.56 -8.55 -8.67
N HIS A 219 -5.68 -7.34 -9.22
CA HIS A 219 -6.98 -6.69 -9.49
C HIS A 219 -7.78 -7.41 -10.56
N LYS A 220 -7.16 -7.77 -11.69
CA LYS A 220 -7.84 -8.58 -12.72
C LYS A 220 -8.20 -9.96 -12.18
N LEU A 221 -7.30 -10.55 -11.38
CA LEU A 221 -7.53 -11.84 -10.73
C LEU A 221 -8.70 -11.81 -9.73
N SER A 222 -8.93 -10.69 -9.03
CA SER A 222 -10.07 -10.52 -8.13
C SER A 222 -11.41 -10.32 -8.84
N GLY A 223 -11.41 -10.23 -10.18
CA GLY A 223 -12.62 -10.11 -11.00
C GLY A 223 -12.91 -8.70 -11.51
N ILE A 224 -12.02 -7.71 -11.28
CA ILE A 224 -12.23 -6.36 -11.81
C ILE A 224 -12.27 -6.40 -13.35
N PRO A 225 -13.35 -5.91 -13.98
CA PRO A 225 -13.47 -5.89 -15.44
C PRO A 225 -12.38 -5.05 -16.12
N SER A 226 -11.86 -5.52 -17.25
CA SER A 226 -10.80 -4.82 -18.00
C SER A 226 -11.20 -3.43 -18.48
N ASP A 227 -12.48 -3.16 -18.69
CA ASP A 227 -13.02 -1.84 -19.07
C ASP A 227 -13.23 -0.90 -17.86
N LYS A 228 -12.96 -1.38 -16.64
CA LYS A 228 -13.12 -0.65 -15.38
C LYS A 228 -11.80 -0.40 -14.65
N ILE A 229 -10.66 -0.69 -15.29
CA ILE A 229 -9.33 -0.50 -14.71
C ILE A 229 -8.35 0.12 -15.71
N SER A 230 -7.51 1.02 -15.23
CA SER A 230 -6.29 1.49 -15.92
C SER A 230 -5.05 1.04 -15.16
N GLU A 231 -4.29 0.11 -15.73
CA GLU A 231 -3.02 -0.40 -15.18
C GLU A 231 -1.87 0.45 -15.73
N LEU A 232 -1.59 1.59 -15.08
CA LEU A 232 -0.69 2.63 -15.60
C LEU A 232 0.71 2.10 -15.90
N HIS A 233 1.22 1.20 -15.07
CA HIS A 233 2.58 0.65 -15.21
C HIS A 233 2.61 -0.72 -15.91
N GLY A 234 1.51 -1.12 -16.54
CA GLY A 234 1.35 -2.41 -17.19
C GLY A 234 0.97 -3.54 -16.25
N ASN A 235 0.99 -4.76 -16.76
CA ASN A 235 0.62 -5.97 -16.04
C ASN A 235 1.61 -7.09 -16.36
N GLY A 236 2.17 -7.75 -15.33
CA GLY A 236 3.18 -8.80 -15.48
C GLY A 236 2.69 -10.06 -16.22
N TYR A 237 1.38 -10.18 -16.44
CA TYR A 237 0.74 -11.27 -17.17
C TYR A 237 0.23 -10.84 -18.55
N GLU A 238 0.36 -9.56 -18.91
CA GLU A 238 -0.06 -9.06 -20.22
C GLU A 238 1.15 -8.78 -21.13
N GLU A 239 1.06 -9.30 -22.35
CA GLU A 239 2.00 -9.01 -23.43
C GLU A 239 1.30 -8.37 -24.64
N LYS A 240 2.08 -7.63 -25.43
CA LYS A 240 1.67 -6.84 -26.59
C LYS A 240 2.61 -7.11 -27.76
N CYS A 241 2.07 -7.34 -28.95
CA CYS A 241 2.88 -7.45 -30.16
C CYS A 241 3.47 -6.09 -30.56
N ASP A 242 4.79 -6.06 -30.80
CA ASP A 242 5.52 -4.86 -31.28
C ASP A 242 5.10 -4.37 -32.68
N THR A 243 4.48 -5.25 -33.47
CA THR A 243 4.16 -4.98 -34.88
C THR A 243 2.68 -4.67 -35.08
N CYS A 244 1.78 -5.54 -34.61
CA CYS A 244 0.33 -5.37 -34.81
C CYS A 244 -0.41 -4.82 -33.59
N GLY A 245 0.26 -4.68 -32.43
CA GLY A 245 -0.36 -4.18 -31.21
C GLY A 245 -1.34 -5.13 -30.50
N SER A 246 -1.54 -6.35 -31.02
CA SER A 246 -2.41 -7.35 -30.36
C SER A 246 -1.92 -7.65 -28.94
N ARG A 247 -2.87 -7.73 -27.99
CA ARG A 247 -2.60 -8.00 -26.57
C ARG A 247 -3.06 -9.39 -26.17
N ARG A 248 -2.40 -9.95 -25.15
CA ARG A 248 -2.77 -11.24 -24.60
C ARG A 248 -2.39 -11.37 -23.12
N MET A 249 -3.34 -11.89 -22.34
CA MET A 249 -3.09 -12.36 -20.98
C MET A 249 -2.47 -13.77 -21.00
N ARG A 250 -1.56 -14.04 -20.07
CA ARG A 250 -0.83 -15.31 -19.92
C ARG A 250 -0.99 -15.86 -18.50
N ARG A 251 -0.98 -17.20 -18.35
CA ARG A 251 -1.02 -17.89 -17.03
C ARG A 251 0.13 -17.57 -16.12
N LYS A 252 1.29 -17.34 -16.73
CA LYS A 252 2.56 -17.17 -16.04
C LYS A 252 3.09 -15.79 -16.37
N SER A 253 3.85 -15.22 -15.42
CA SER A 253 4.55 -13.97 -15.64
C SER A 253 5.35 -13.99 -16.95
N THR A 254 5.32 -12.88 -17.69
CA THR A 254 5.94 -12.75 -19.02
C THR A 254 7.47 -12.57 -18.97
N ASP A 255 8.10 -12.79 -17.82
CA ASP A 255 9.53 -12.55 -17.56
C ASP A 255 10.48 -13.64 -18.11
N GLN A 256 10.01 -14.59 -18.95
CA GLN A 256 10.81 -15.73 -19.41
C GLN A 256 11.26 -15.64 -20.88
N HIS A 257 12.51 -15.25 -21.09
CA HIS A 257 13.14 -15.00 -22.39
C HIS A 257 13.70 -16.25 -23.10
N LEU A 258 12.96 -17.37 -23.14
CA LEU A 258 13.57 -18.65 -23.57
C LEU A 258 13.64 -18.86 -25.10
N ARG A 259 13.08 -17.96 -25.92
CA ARG A 259 12.80 -18.28 -27.34
C ARG A 259 13.14 -17.20 -28.37
N VAL A 260 13.47 -15.96 -27.98
CA VAL A 260 13.87 -14.90 -28.93
C VAL A 260 15.09 -14.12 -28.43
N PRO A 261 15.95 -13.60 -29.32
CA PRO A 261 17.09 -12.78 -28.92
C PRO A 261 16.63 -11.54 -28.15
N PRO A 262 17.30 -11.18 -27.04
CA PRO A 262 16.96 -10.00 -26.27
C PRO A 262 17.17 -8.73 -27.10
N GLN A 263 16.35 -7.70 -26.85
CA GLN A 263 16.52 -6.39 -27.48
C GLN A 263 16.38 -5.29 -26.42
N GLU A 264 17.47 -4.57 -26.16
CA GLU A 264 17.44 -3.41 -25.26
C GLU A 264 16.56 -2.29 -25.82
N CYS A 265 15.64 -1.81 -25.00
CA CYS A 265 14.85 -0.62 -25.28
C CYS A 265 15.75 0.61 -25.21
N CYS A 266 15.68 1.46 -26.23
CA CYS A 266 16.48 2.69 -26.28
C CYS A 266 16.10 3.76 -25.24
N ARG A 267 14.96 3.59 -24.53
CA ARG A 267 14.46 4.53 -23.54
C ARG A 267 14.88 4.15 -22.12
N CYS A 268 14.56 2.92 -21.72
CA CYS A 268 14.81 2.44 -20.35
C CYS A 268 16.01 1.47 -20.23
N GLY A 269 16.54 0.97 -21.35
CA GLY A 269 17.64 0.00 -21.37
C GLY A 269 17.26 -1.43 -21.02
N CYS A 270 15.96 -1.72 -20.80
CA CYS A 270 15.48 -3.07 -20.49
C CYS A 270 15.14 -3.87 -21.75
N ASP A 271 15.22 -5.20 -21.68
CA ASP A 271 14.64 -6.11 -22.68
C ASP A 271 13.18 -6.36 -22.37
N HIS A 272 12.29 -5.94 -23.26
CA HIS A 272 10.85 -6.16 -23.09
C HIS A 272 10.34 -7.43 -23.77
N ARG A 273 11.14 -8.14 -24.57
CA ARG A 273 10.66 -9.31 -25.31
C ARG A 273 10.32 -10.44 -24.35
N THR A 274 9.16 -11.06 -24.51
CA THR A 274 8.68 -12.12 -23.59
C THR A 274 9.12 -13.53 -23.97
N GLY A 275 9.91 -13.70 -25.04
CA GLY A 275 10.17 -15.01 -25.62
C GLY A 275 9.13 -15.47 -26.65
N ASN A 276 7.96 -14.83 -26.74
CA ASN A 276 6.88 -15.27 -27.65
C ASN A 276 6.86 -14.47 -28.97
N THR A 277 6.38 -15.10 -30.04
CA THR A 277 6.04 -14.43 -31.31
C THR A 277 4.54 -14.19 -31.40
N CYS A 278 4.14 -13.23 -32.22
CA CYS A 278 2.73 -12.91 -32.44
C CYS A 278 1.95 -14.13 -32.94
N GLU A 279 0.77 -14.36 -32.35
CA GLU A 279 -0.11 -15.46 -32.73
C GLU A 279 -1.13 -15.05 -33.81
N ILE A 280 -1.15 -13.78 -34.22
CA ILE A 280 -2.03 -13.29 -35.28
C ILE A 280 -1.52 -13.79 -36.64
N PRO A 281 -2.34 -14.50 -37.43
CA PRO A 281 -1.92 -15.00 -38.75
C PRO A 281 -1.37 -13.89 -39.64
N GLY A 282 -0.17 -14.11 -40.18
CA GLY A 282 0.52 -13.13 -41.04
C GLY A 282 1.31 -12.05 -40.32
N CYS A 283 1.24 -11.97 -38.98
CA CYS A 283 2.10 -11.10 -38.18
C CYS A 283 3.36 -11.84 -37.75
N ASN A 284 4.53 -11.30 -38.10
CA ASN A 284 5.84 -11.86 -37.69
C ASN A 284 6.48 -11.07 -36.53
N GLY A 285 5.67 -10.31 -35.78
CA GLY A 285 6.14 -9.48 -34.67
C GLY A 285 6.49 -10.29 -33.42
N TYR A 286 7.22 -9.66 -32.52
CA TYR A 286 7.56 -10.21 -31.20
C TYR A 286 6.58 -9.73 -30.14
N MET A 287 6.30 -10.58 -29.16
CA MET A 287 5.48 -10.21 -28.01
C MET A 287 6.36 -9.57 -26.95
N MET A 288 5.97 -8.38 -26.50
CA MET A 288 6.65 -7.55 -25.51
C MET A 288 5.83 -7.54 -24.22
N ASN A 289 6.48 -7.55 -23.05
CA ASN A 289 5.77 -7.29 -21.80
C ASN A 289 5.23 -5.85 -21.80
N THR A 290 4.20 -5.61 -21.00
CA THR A 290 3.58 -4.29 -20.88
C THR A 290 4.17 -3.44 -19.75
N ILE A 291 5.18 -3.95 -19.04
CA ILE A 291 5.76 -3.30 -17.86
C ILE A 291 6.44 -2.00 -18.27
N ILE A 292 6.02 -0.91 -17.61
CA ILE A 292 6.64 0.42 -17.78
C ILE A 292 7.79 0.57 -16.79
N ASN A 293 8.99 0.82 -17.31
CA ASN A 293 10.16 1.14 -16.50
C ASN A 293 10.42 2.65 -16.45
N PHE A 294 11.31 3.10 -15.56
CA PHE A 294 11.75 4.50 -15.57
C PHE A 294 12.37 4.86 -16.92
N GLY A 295 11.90 5.95 -17.51
CA GLY A 295 12.29 6.41 -18.85
C GLY A 295 11.35 5.95 -19.97
N ASP A 296 10.50 4.95 -19.73
CA ASP A 296 9.43 4.58 -20.66
C ASP A 296 8.27 5.58 -20.64
N ILE A 297 7.39 5.46 -21.64
CA ILE A 297 6.20 6.30 -21.78
C ILE A 297 4.98 5.45 -21.38
N LEU A 298 4.12 6.00 -20.54
CA LEU A 298 2.82 5.40 -20.22
C LEU A 298 2.01 5.20 -21.51
N GLU A 299 1.29 4.09 -21.62
CA GLU A 299 0.49 3.85 -22.82
C GLU A 299 -0.66 4.86 -22.91
N GLU A 300 -0.70 5.63 -24.01
CA GLU A 300 -1.58 6.80 -24.15
C GLU A 300 -3.06 6.48 -23.89
N PHE A 301 -3.57 5.36 -24.42
CA PHE A 301 -4.97 4.99 -24.23
C PHE A 301 -5.28 4.62 -22.76
N VAL A 302 -4.31 4.06 -22.02
CA VAL A 302 -4.46 3.74 -20.59
C VAL A 302 -4.45 5.03 -19.78
N TYR A 303 -3.48 5.90 -20.04
CA TYR A 303 -3.37 7.18 -19.34
C TYR A 303 -4.55 8.10 -19.63
N SER A 304 -4.98 8.20 -20.88
CA SER A 304 -6.17 8.97 -21.29
C SER A 304 -7.43 8.45 -20.60
N SER A 305 -7.64 7.13 -20.52
CA SER A 305 -8.77 6.54 -19.78
C SER A 305 -8.71 6.87 -18.29
N ALA A 306 -7.52 6.74 -17.66
CA ALA A 306 -7.32 7.08 -16.27
C ALA A 306 -7.62 8.57 -16.00
N LYS A 307 -7.15 9.46 -16.88
CA LYS A 307 -7.39 10.90 -16.82
C LYS A 307 -8.87 11.24 -16.95
N GLU A 308 -9.56 10.69 -17.96
CA GLU A 308 -11.00 10.92 -18.17
C GLU A 308 -11.82 10.51 -16.93
N ASN A 309 -11.46 9.39 -16.29
CA ASN A 309 -12.12 8.95 -15.06
C ASN A 309 -11.73 9.80 -13.85
N GLY A 310 -10.46 10.26 -13.77
CA GLY A 310 -9.98 11.20 -12.76
C GLY A 310 -10.73 12.53 -12.79
N GLU A 311 -10.97 13.09 -13.98
CA GLU A 311 -11.70 14.36 -14.16
C GLU A 311 -13.18 14.26 -13.75
N LYS A 312 -13.79 13.07 -13.86
CA LYS A 312 -15.18 12.82 -13.44
C LYS A 312 -15.34 12.70 -11.92
N ALA A 313 -14.28 12.30 -11.23
CA ALA A 313 -14.35 11.89 -9.84
C ALA A 313 -14.74 13.04 -8.90
N ASP A 314 -15.55 12.73 -7.88
CA ASP A 314 -15.83 13.61 -6.75
C ASP A 314 -15.24 13.07 -5.42
N VAL A 315 -14.87 11.79 -5.40
CA VAL A 315 -14.09 11.12 -4.35
C VAL A 315 -12.99 10.28 -5.01
N VAL A 316 -11.77 10.37 -4.48
CA VAL A 316 -10.65 9.51 -4.86
C VAL A 316 -10.17 8.73 -3.64
N LEU A 317 -10.29 7.40 -3.69
CA LEU A 317 -9.84 6.49 -2.64
C LEU A 317 -8.43 5.94 -2.97
N CYS A 318 -7.40 6.57 -2.43
CA CYS A 318 -6.01 6.17 -2.56
C CYS A 318 -5.61 5.15 -1.49
N LEU A 319 -5.13 3.98 -1.91
CA LEU A 319 -4.74 2.89 -1.01
C LEU A 319 -3.33 2.38 -1.33
N GLY A 320 -2.47 2.35 -0.31
CA GLY A 320 -1.16 1.69 -0.38
C GLY A 320 -0.20 2.31 -1.41
N THR A 321 -0.22 3.63 -1.56
CA THR A 321 0.68 4.37 -2.45
C THR A 321 1.28 5.58 -1.74
N THR A 322 2.55 5.87 -2.04
CA THR A 322 3.23 7.08 -1.57
C THR A 322 2.98 8.29 -2.46
N LEU A 323 2.34 8.11 -3.63
CA LEU A 323 2.03 9.17 -4.60
C LEU A 323 3.27 9.98 -5.03
N LEU A 324 4.40 9.29 -5.29
CA LEU A 324 5.67 9.93 -5.68
C LEU A 324 6.03 9.79 -7.17
N VAL A 325 5.21 9.07 -7.96
CA VAL A 325 5.53 8.72 -9.35
C VAL A 325 4.63 9.50 -10.29
N SER A 326 5.19 10.53 -10.92
CA SER A 326 4.52 11.32 -11.94
C SER A 326 4.60 10.67 -13.32
N PRO A 327 3.57 10.83 -14.17
CA PRO A 327 2.37 11.66 -13.97
C PRO A 327 1.20 10.93 -13.26
N ALA A 328 1.41 9.74 -12.70
CA ALA A 328 0.32 8.96 -12.10
C ALA A 328 -0.27 9.62 -10.85
N ASP A 329 0.56 10.24 -10.02
CA ASP A 329 0.14 10.92 -8.79
C ASP A 329 -0.77 12.13 -9.06
N GLU A 330 -0.55 12.85 -10.15
CA GLU A 330 -1.34 14.04 -10.51
C GLU A 330 -2.83 13.73 -10.71
N LEU A 331 -3.15 12.49 -11.12
CA LEU A 331 -4.52 12.03 -11.43
C LEU A 331 -5.47 12.12 -10.22
N VAL A 332 -4.95 12.03 -8.99
CA VAL A 332 -5.78 11.99 -7.77
C VAL A 332 -6.43 13.34 -7.45
N THR A 333 -5.96 14.42 -8.08
CA THR A 333 -6.46 15.78 -7.81
C THR A 333 -7.31 16.39 -8.94
N LEU A 334 -7.43 15.69 -10.08
CA LEU A 334 -8.10 16.18 -11.30
C LEU A 334 -9.63 16.35 -11.17
N GLY A 335 -10.24 15.64 -10.22
CA GLY A 335 -11.69 15.58 -10.07
C GLY A 335 -12.37 16.91 -9.74
N LYS A 336 -13.71 16.88 -9.75
CA LYS A 336 -14.59 18.02 -9.46
C LYS A 336 -14.29 18.59 -8.08
N LYS A 337 -14.37 19.92 -7.95
CA LYS A 337 -14.17 20.61 -6.67
C LYS A 337 -15.50 20.73 -5.91
N PRO A 338 -15.51 20.58 -4.57
CA PRO A 338 -14.38 20.13 -3.74
C PRO A 338 -14.01 18.68 -4.04
N ASN A 339 -12.73 18.41 -4.32
CA ASN A 339 -12.23 17.06 -4.58
C ASN A 339 -11.95 16.41 -3.23
N ARG A 340 -12.64 15.31 -2.93
CA ARG A 340 -12.54 14.61 -1.66
C ARG A 340 -11.51 13.50 -1.78
N LEU A 341 -10.30 13.79 -1.32
CA LEU A 341 -9.21 12.85 -1.35
C LEU A 341 -9.19 12.01 -0.05
N VAL A 342 -9.18 10.70 -0.21
CA VAL A 342 -8.99 9.74 0.88
C VAL A 342 -7.66 9.04 0.65
N ILE A 343 -6.76 9.03 1.63
CA ILE A 343 -5.48 8.32 1.56
C ILE A 343 -5.33 7.39 2.76
N CYS A 344 -5.22 6.10 2.48
CA CYS A 344 -4.72 5.10 3.42
C CYS A 344 -3.34 4.63 2.99
N ASN A 345 -2.32 5.02 3.76
CA ASN A 345 -0.95 4.60 3.56
C ASN A 345 -0.18 4.74 4.88
N ARG A 346 0.79 3.87 5.14
CA ARG A 346 1.62 3.96 6.36
C ARG A 346 2.59 5.14 6.31
N GLN A 347 3.16 5.43 5.14
CA GLN A 347 4.09 6.54 4.97
C GLN A 347 3.32 7.82 4.59
N SER A 348 3.88 8.98 4.93
CA SER A 348 3.35 10.27 4.46
C SER A 348 3.41 10.39 2.93
N THR A 349 2.53 11.23 2.38
CA THR A 349 2.46 11.52 0.95
C THR A 349 2.47 13.03 0.72
N PRO A 350 2.91 13.51 -0.47
CA PRO A 350 2.81 14.94 -0.81
C PRO A 350 1.38 15.51 -0.83
N TYR A 351 0.37 14.64 -0.77
CA TYR A 351 -1.04 15.00 -0.86
C TYR A 351 -1.78 14.91 0.47
N ASP A 352 -1.09 14.63 1.59
CA ASP A 352 -1.73 14.46 2.90
C ASP A 352 -2.54 15.68 3.33
N ASP A 353 -2.07 16.89 3.03
CA ASP A 353 -2.77 18.15 3.33
C ASP A 353 -4.08 18.31 2.55
N TYR A 354 -4.20 17.71 1.36
CA TYR A 354 -5.46 17.72 0.60
C TYR A 354 -6.56 16.94 1.32
N CYS A 355 -6.20 15.86 2.02
CA CYS A 355 -7.16 15.07 2.81
C CYS A 355 -7.72 15.84 4.01
N ASN A 356 -6.99 16.84 4.50
CA ASN A 356 -7.29 17.60 5.70
C ASN A 356 -8.05 18.91 5.43
N GLN A 357 -8.38 19.19 4.17
CA GLN A 357 -9.20 20.35 3.81
C GLN A 357 -10.56 20.29 4.51
N ILE A 358 -11.09 21.47 4.85
CA ILE A 358 -12.37 21.66 5.51
C ILE A 358 -13.33 22.43 4.61
N ASP A 359 -14.63 22.16 4.72
CA ASP A 359 -15.67 22.92 4.06
C ASP A 359 -16.01 24.22 4.82
N GLU A 360 -16.98 24.97 4.31
CA GLU A 360 -17.47 26.23 4.88
C GLU A 360 -18.09 26.07 6.29
N HIS A 361 -18.40 24.85 6.71
CA HIS A 361 -18.93 24.51 8.02
C HIS A 361 -17.85 23.95 8.96
N GLY A 362 -16.59 23.90 8.51
CA GLY A 362 -15.46 23.37 9.27
C GLY A 362 -15.41 21.84 9.30
N ALA A 363 -16.19 21.15 8.48
CA ALA A 363 -16.15 19.69 8.37
C ALA A 363 -15.07 19.27 7.38
N GLN A 364 -14.26 18.27 7.76
CA GLN A 364 -13.23 17.71 6.89
C GLN A 364 -13.85 17.01 5.68
N ILE A 365 -13.38 17.36 4.48
CA ILE A 365 -13.96 16.88 3.21
C ILE A 365 -13.30 15.59 2.70
N GLY A 366 -12.06 15.33 3.11
CA GLY A 366 -11.30 14.12 2.78
C GLY A 366 -11.06 13.24 4.01
N SER A 367 -10.08 12.33 3.92
CA SER A 367 -9.66 11.52 5.06
C SER A 367 -8.22 11.03 4.88
N ARG A 368 -7.39 11.14 5.93
CA ARG A 368 -6.03 10.59 5.95
C ARG A 368 -5.96 9.54 7.05
N VAL A 369 -5.61 8.30 6.68
CA VAL A 369 -5.48 7.17 7.60
C VAL A 369 -4.09 6.55 7.52
N TYR A 370 -3.32 6.69 8.58
CA TYR A 370 -2.00 6.07 8.70
C TYR A 370 -2.13 4.62 9.17
N GLY A 371 -1.89 3.66 8.27
CA GLY A 371 -1.85 2.24 8.63
C GLY A 371 -2.23 1.30 7.49
N ASP A 372 -2.71 0.11 7.87
CA ASP A 372 -2.95 -1.01 6.95
C ASP A 372 -4.24 -0.89 6.15
N CYS A 373 -4.13 -1.01 4.83
CA CYS A 373 -5.27 -0.97 3.92
C CYS A 373 -6.27 -2.09 4.23
N ASP A 374 -5.82 -3.33 4.45
CA ASP A 374 -6.71 -4.45 4.78
C ASP A 374 -7.49 -4.22 6.08
N ARG A 375 -6.85 -3.60 7.09
CA ARG A 375 -7.52 -3.25 8.36
C ARG A 375 -8.57 -2.16 8.14
N LEU A 376 -8.21 -1.10 7.42
CA LEU A 376 -9.15 -0.02 7.09
C LEU A 376 -10.33 -0.56 6.29
N MET A 377 -10.07 -1.33 5.23
CA MET A 377 -11.11 -1.84 4.34
C MET A 377 -12.05 -2.81 5.04
N LYS A 378 -11.59 -3.61 6.01
CA LYS A 378 -12.49 -4.42 6.87
C LYS A 378 -13.50 -3.54 7.62
N LEU A 379 -13.03 -2.45 8.23
CA LEU A 379 -13.91 -1.52 8.95
C LEU A 379 -14.87 -0.79 7.99
N VAL A 380 -14.37 -0.30 6.85
CA VAL A 380 -15.19 0.35 5.82
C VAL A 380 -16.26 -0.61 5.31
N MET A 381 -15.91 -1.85 4.97
CA MET A 381 -16.86 -2.86 4.49
C MET A 381 -17.91 -3.20 5.54
N ARG A 382 -17.52 -3.32 6.82
CA ARG A 382 -18.47 -3.49 7.94
C ARG A 382 -19.48 -2.34 8.00
N PHE A 383 -19.01 -1.10 7.88
CA PHE A 383 -19.90 0.06 7.87
C PHE A 383 -20.79 0.12 6.62
N ILE A 384 -20.30 -0.31 5.45
CA ILE A 384 -21.02 -0.31 4.18
C ILE A 384 -22.11 -1.39 4.12
N LEU A 385 -21.75 -2.64 4.44
CA LEU A 385 -22.63 -3.81 4.31
C LEU A 385 -23.58 -3.99 5.51
N GLY A 386 -23.16 -3.56 6.71
CA GLY A 386 -23.84 -3.89 7.96
C GLY A 386 -23.49 -5.29 8.48
N GLU A 387 -23.82 -5.57 9.75
CA GLU A 387 -23.37 -6.78 10.48
C GLU A 387 -23.79 -8.12 9.83
N ASP A 388 -25.00 -8.20 9.29
CA ASP A 388 -25.51 -9.46 8.75
C ASP A 388 -24.85 -9.78 7.39
N HIS A 389 -24.79 -8.79 6.49
CA HIS A 389 -24.22 -8.98 5.16
C HIS A 389 -22.70 -9.03 5.15
N ILE A 390 -22.01 -8.35 6.08
CA ILE A 390 -20.54 -8.46 6.20
C ILE A 390 -20.16 -9.90 6.57
N LYS A 391 -20.89 -10.52 7.51
CA LYS A 391 -20.63 -11.89 7.94
C LYS A 391 -20.78 -12.88 6.79
N GLU A 392 -21.88 -12.81 6.05
CA GLU A 392 -22.11 -13.66 4.87
C GLU A 392 -20.99 -13.47 3.82
N TRP A 393 -20.61 -12.23 3.55
CA TRP A 393 -19.54 -11.94 2.59
C TRP A 393 -18.18 -12.46 3.05
N GLU A 394 -17.86 -12.37 4.34
CA GLU A 394 -16.61 -12.88 4.91
C GLU A 394 -16.57 -14.42 4.96
N GLU A 395 -17.67 -15.09 5.30
CA GLU A 395 -17.78 -16.55 5.27
C GLU A 395 -17.58 -17.13 3.86
N GLY A 396 -17.99 -16.40 2.81
CA GLY A 396 -17.79 -16.79 1.42
C GLY A 396 -16.36 -16.57 0.88
N ARG A 397 -15.44 -16.01 1.68
CA ARG A 397 -14.13 -15.56 1.19
C ARG A 397 -13.24 -16.70 0.70
N ASP A 398 -13.15 -17.80 1.45
CA ASP A 398 -12.30 -18.93 1.07
C ASP A 398 -12.71 -19.53 -0.29
N GLN A 399 -14.02 -19.57 -0.56
CA GLN A 399 -14.56 -20.03 -1.83
C GLN A 399 -14.20 -19.09 -2.98
N ARG A 400 -14.29 -17.76 -2.76
CA ARG A 400 -13.87 -16.76 -3.76
C ARG A 400 -12.37 -16.86 -4.05
N ILE A 401 -11.54 -17.00 -3.02
CA ILE A 401 -10.09 -17.14 -3.18
C ILE A 401 -9.74 -18.40 -3.99
N ALA A 402 -10.40 -19.53 -3.70
CA ALA A 402 -10.24 -20.74 -4.49
C ALA A 402 -10.69 -20.55 -5.95
N LEU A 403 -11.80 -19.85 -6.19
CA LEU A 403 -12.28 -19.53 -7.53
C LEU A 403 -11.27 -18.66 -8.30
N TYR A 404 -10.75 -17.61 -7.68
CA TYR A 404 -9.74 -16.75 -8.29
C TYR A 404 -8.53 -17.56 -8.77
N ASP A 405 -8.00 -18.43 -7.90
CA ASP A 405 -6.84 -19.25 -8.27
C ASP A 405 -7.14 -20.23 -9.41
N MET A 406 -8.35 -20.83 -9.42
CA MET A 406 -8.81 -21.68 -10.53
C MET A 406 -8.93 -20.91 -11.85
N THR A 407 -9.32 -19.64 -11.79
CA THR A 407 -9.52 -18.78 -12.97
C THR A 407 -8.24 -18.10 -13.47
N ARG A 408 -7.06 -18.42 -12.93
CA ARG A 408 -5.78 -17.91 -13.41
C ARG A 408 -5.53 -18.35 -14.86
N THR A 409 -5.76 -17.44 -15.81
CA THR A 409 -5.79 -17.67 -17.27
C THR A 409 -4.49 -17.53 -17.98
#